data_AF-A0A5K1IU58-F1
#
_entry.id   AF-A0A5K1IU58-F1
#
_cell.length_a   1.000
_cell.length_b   1.000
_cell.length_c   1.000
_cell.angle_alpha   90.00
_cell.angle_beta   90.00
_cell.angle_gamma   90.00
#
_symmetry.space_group_name_H-M   'P 1'
#
loop_
_entity.id
_entity.type
_entity.pdbx_description
1 polymer ?
#
loop_
_entity_poly.entity_id
_entity_poly.type
_entity_poly.pdbx_seq_one_letter_code
_entity_poly.pdbx_strand_id
1 'polypeptide(L)'
;MAPGQGGHRGEVRRPGAVAKLSPEAAPSNLYIVGRYLLSPLVMELLANQQPGKGGEIQLTDAMARSLDREAMYAVVIDPLSGYDTGTPSGWIATNALMAASDPRFAGEFWAAVDECGGLER
;
A
#
# COMPACT_ATOMS: atom_id res chain seq x y z
N MET A 1 -10.86 -14.00 29.14
CA MET A 1 -9.47 -14.40 28.89
C MET A 1 -9.00 -13.59 27.70
N ALA A 2 -8.24 -12.52 27.93
CA ALA A 2 -7.81 -11.59 26.89
C ALA A 2 -6.60 -12.18 26.13
N PRO A 3 -6.55 -12.12 24.78
CA PRO A 3 -5.33 -12.43 24.07
C PRO A 3 -4.36 -11.26 24.21
N GLY A 4 -3.15 -11.59 24.67
CA GLY A 4 -2.11 -10.67 25.05
C GLY A 4 -1.52 -9.87 23.88
N GLN A 5 -0.97 -8.73 24.25
CA GLN A 5 -0.18 -7.86 23.41
C GLN A 5 1.14 -8.56 23.04
N GLY A 6 1.26 -8.96 21.77
CA GLY A 6 2.51 -9.45 21.17
C GLY A 6 3.07 -8.37 20.24
N GLY A 7 4.33 -8.00 20.42
CA GLY A 7 4.99 -6.94 19.66
C GLY A 7 4.95 -7.16 18.14
N HIS A 8 4.75 -6.07 17.41
CA HIS A 8 4.70 -6.01 15.95
C HIS A 8 6.08 -6.33 15.32
N ARG A 9 6.49 -7.61 15.32
CA ARG A 9 7.55 -8.08 14.44
C ARG A 9 6.92 -8.37 13.08
N GLY A 10 7.31 -7.59 12.06
CA GLY A 10 6.84 -7.73 10.69
C GLY A 10 6.89 -9.20 10.26
N GLU A 11 5.72 -9.75 9.96
CA GLU A 11 5.60 -11.13 9.50
C GLU A 11 6.16 -11.21 8.08
N VAL A 12 7.09 -12.14 7.86
CA VAL A 12 7.70 -12.38 6.55
C VAL A 12 7.06 -13.62 5.94
N ARG A 13 6.34 -13.45 4.82
CA ARG A 13 5.72 -14.55 4.07
C ARG A 13 6.43 -14.73 2.73
N ARG A 14 6.44 -15.95 2.19
CA ARG A 14 6.79 -16.22 0.78
C ARG A 14 5.49 -16.17 -0.05
N PRO A 15 5.18 -15.06 -0.73
CA PRO A 15 3.98 -14.96 -1.52
C PRO A 15 4.28 -15.41 -2.96
N GLY A 16 3.28 -15.98 -3.63
CA GLY A 16 3.22 -15.85 -5.09
C GLY A 16 2.82 -14.40 -5.41
N ALA A 17 3.56 -13.72 -6.30
CA ALA A 17 3.17 -12.39 -6.77
C ALA A 17 2.20 -12.55 -7.95
N VAL A 18 0.94 -12.19 -7.76
CA VAL A 18 -0.06 -12.18 -8.84
C VAL A 18 -0.68 -10.79 -8.92
N ALA A 19 -0.65 -10.19 -10.11
CA ALA A 19 -1.23 -8.87 -10.34
C ALA A 19 -2.74 -8.97 -10.58
N LYS A 20 -3.52 -8.22 -9.79
CA LYS A 20 -4.93 -7.83 -10.04
C LYS A 20 -5.84 -9.00 -10.44
N LEU A 21 -6.22 -9.81 -9.45
CA LEU A 21 -7.25 -10.86 -9.53
C LEU A 21 -8.64 -10.30 -9.16
N SER A 22 -9.71 -11.02 -9.54
CA SER A 22 -11.04 -10.74 -8.97
C SER A 22 -11.03 -11.07 -7.46
N PRO A 23 -11.93 -10.46 -6.66
CA PRO A 23 -11.99 -10.73 -5.22
C PRO A 23 -12.11 -12.22 -4.89
N GLU A 24 -12.85 -12.97 -5.71
CA GLU A 24 -13.11 -14.40 -5.52
C GLU A 24 -11.90 -15.28 -5.87
N ALA A 25 -10.99 -14.77 -6.70
CA ALA A 25 -9.78 -15.47 -7.12
C ALA A 25 -8.55 -15.09 -6.29
N ALA A 26 -8.66 -14.12 -5.37
CA ALA A 26 -7.53 -13.62 -4.60
C ALA A 26 -7.00 -14.68 -3.61
N PRO A 27 -5.71 -15.05 -3.67
CA PRO A 27 -5.13 -16.09 -2.81
C PRO A 27 -4.96 -15.63 -1.36
N SER A 28 -5.15 -14.33 -1.08
CA SER A 28 -5.08 -13.76 0.27
C SER A 28 -5.78 -12.39 0.33
N ASN A 29 -5.91 -11.84 1.53
CA ASN A 29 -6.35 -10.47 1.80
C ASN A 29 -5.18 -9.46 1.86
N LEU A 30 -3.97 -9.84 1.45
CA LEU A 30 -2.80 -8.97 1.41
C LEU A 30 -2.74 -8.21 0.08
N TYR A 31 -2.40 -6.92 0.13
CA TYR A 31 -2.15 -6.08 -1.04
C TYR A 31 -0.77 -5.42 -0.98
N ILE A 32 -0.27 -4.99 -2.14
CA ILE A 32 1.05 -4.35 -2.25
C ILE A 32 0.89 -2.84 -2.06
N VAL A 33 1.58 -2.28 -1.05
CA VAL A 33 1.50 -0.86 -0.64
C VAL A 33 2.44 0.05 -1.47
N GLY A 34 3.15 -0.49 -2.46
CA GLY A 34 4.06 0.28 -3.32
C GLY A 34 5.40 0.62 -2.66
N ARG A 35 5.91 -0.28 -1.80
CA ARG A 35 7.25 -0.22 -1.21
C ARG A 35 7.98 -1.51 -1.56
N TYR A 36 9.14 -1.38 -2.19
CA TYR A 36 9.89 -2.52 -2.72
C TYR A 36 11.38 -2.39 -2.39
N LEU A 37 11.99 -3.51 -2.03
CA LEU A 37 13.44 -3.68 -2.06
C LEU A 37 13.72 -4.79 -3.06
N LEU A 38 14.19 -4.41 -4.25
CA LEU A 38 14.32 -5.31 -5.40
C LEU A 38 15.79 -5.60 -5.68
N SER A 39 16.09 -6.84 -6.05
CA SER A 39 17.39 -7.22 -6.57
C SER A 39 17.62 -6.59 -7.97
N PRO A 40 18.88 -6.47 -8.43
CA PRO A 40 19.17 -6.04 -9.80
C PRO A 40 18.53 -6.92 -10.88
N LEU A 41 18.29 -8.22 -10.59
CA LEU A 41 17.67 -9.16 -11.52
C LEU A 41 16.30 -8.66 -12.00
N VAL A 42 15.50 -8.03 -11.13
CA VAL A 42 14.19 -7.49 -11.52
C VAL A 42 14.33 -6.42 -12.60
N MET A 43 15.37 -5.59 -12.52
CA MET A 43 15.65 -4.55 -13.51
C MET A 43 16.12 -5.14 -14.85
N GLU A 44 16.93 -6.20 -14.81
CA GLU A 44 17.33 -6.95 -16.02
C GLU A 44 16.13 -7.60 -16.72
N LEU A 45 15.20 -8.16 -15.94
CA LEU A 45 13.96 -8.75 -16.45
C LEU A 45 13.03 -7.69 -17.06
N LEU A 46 12.95 -6.50 -16.43
CA LEU A 46 12.19 -5.36 -16.93
C LEU A 46 12.69 -4.84 -18.27
N ALA A 47 14.01 -4.78 -18.47
CA ALA A 47 14.62 -4.27 -19.70
C ALA A 47 14.15 -5.03 -20.95
N ASN A 48 13.74 -6.29 -20.81
CA ASN A 48 13.25 -7.14 -21.89
C ASN A 48 11.76 -7.52 -21.72
N GLN A 49 11.04 -6.86 -20.81
CA GLN A 49 9.64 -7.13 -20.53
C GLN A 49 8.76 -6.57 -21.66
N GLN A 50 7.90 -7.42 -22.21
CA GLN A 50 6.91 -6.99 -23.20
C GLN A 50 5.73 -6.30 -22.50
N PRO A 51 5.04 -5.38 -23.19
CA PRO A 51 3.80 -4.79 -22.70
C PRO A 51 2.78 -5.86 -22.30
N GLY A 52 2.22 -5.71 -21.11
CA GLY A 52 1.21 -6.60 -20.55
C GLY A 52 -0.16 -5.95 -20.56
N LYS A 53 -0.80 -5.93 -19.39
CA LYS A 53 -2.13 -5.36 -19.19
C LYS A 53 -2.13 -3.86 -19.56
N GLY A 54 -3.09 -3.45 -20.39
CA GLY A 54 -3.24 -2.06 -20.81
C GLY A 54 -2.17 -1.56 -21.77
N GLY A 55 -1.32 -2.44 -22.33
CA GLY A 55 -0.23 -2.03 -23.22
C GLY A 55 0.96 -1.39 -22.50
N GLU A 56 1.03 -1.55 -21.17
CA GLU A 56 2.10 -1.01 -20.33
C GLU A 56 3.10 -2.10 -19.94
N ILE A 57 4.36 -1.71 -19.74
CA ILE A 57 5.37 -2.56 -19.13
C ILE A 57 5.16 -2.54 -17.61
N GLN A 58 4.72 -3.67 -17.05
CA GLN A 58 4.34 -3.76 -15.63
C GLN A 58 5.50 -4.27 -14.76
N LEU A 59 5.76 -3.56 -13.66
CA LEU A 59 6.73 -4.00 -12.63
C LEU A 59 6.38 -5.37 -12.05
N THR A 60 5.09 -5.63 -11.84
CA THR A 60 4.60 -6.89 -11.26
C THR A 60 4.93 -8.10 -12.10
N ASP A 61 4.96 -7.95 -13.43
CA ASP A 61 5.24 -9.06 -14.34
C ASP A 61 6.72 -9.46 -14.27
N ALA A 62 7.63 -8.48 -14.15
CA ALA A 62 9.05 -8.76 -13.92
C ALA A 62 9.33 -9.35 -12.54
N MET A 63 8.63 -8.88 -11.49
CA MET A 63 8.70 -9.49 -10.15
C MET A 63 8.18 -10.93 -10.14
N ALA A 64 7.11 -11.22 -10.88
CA ALA A 64 6.60 -12.59 -11.01
C ALA A 64 7.62 -13.50 -11.73
N ARG A 65 8.26 -13.01 -12.79
CA ARG A 65 9.33 -13.74 -13.51
C ARG A 65 10.59 -13.97 -12.66
N SER A 66 10.89 -13.08 -11.70
CA SER A 66 12.06 -13.27 -10.84
C SER A 66 11.86 -14.43 -9.86
N LEU A 67 10.61 -14.79 -9.52
CA LEU A 67 10.29 -15.92 -8.64
C LEU A 67 10.79 -17.28 -9.17
N ASP A 68 11.00 -17.40 -10.49
CA ASP A 68 11.59 -18.60 -11.10
C ASP A 68 13.10 -18.75 -10.80
N ARG A 69 13.75 -17.68 -10.34
CA ARG A 69 15.21 -17.59 -10.16
C ARG A 69 15.64 -17.25 -8.74
N GLU A 70 14.82 -16.53 -8.00
CA GLU A 70 15.11 -16.10 -6.64
C GLU A 70 13.86 -16.07 -5.75
N ALA A 71 14.05 -16.23 -4.44
CA ALA A 71 12.96 -16.11 -3.49
C ALA A 71 12.65 -14.64 -3.21
N MET A 72 11.36 -14.30 -3.22
CA MET A 72 10.85 -13.00 -2.81
C MET A 72 9.96 -13.14 -1.57
N TYR A 73 9.97 -12.12 -0.72
CA TYR A 73 9.25 -12.13 0.55
C TYR A 73 8.37 -10.89 0.68
N ALA A 74 7.17 -11.06 1.23
CA ALA A 74 6.35 -9.93 1.67
C ALA A 74 6.67 -9.60 3.12
N VAL A 75 6.86 -8.31 3.40
CA VAL A 75 6.93 -7.77 4.76
C VAL A 75 5.55 -7.18 5.07
N VAL A 76 4.84 -7.80 6.01
CA VAL A 76 3.55 -7.28 6.48
C VAL A 76 3.80 -6.09 7.39
N ILE A 77 3.23 -4.94 7.03
CA ILE A 77 3.31 -3.70 7.79
C ILE A 77 1.96 -3.38 8.45
N ASP A 78 1.98 -2.48 9.44
CA ASP A 78 0.77 -2.00 10.09
C ASP A 78 -0.15 -1.31 9.04
N PRO A 79 -1.46 -1.66 8.98
CA PRO A 79 -2.43 -1.02 8.09
C PRO A 79 -2.48 0.51 8.20
N LEU A 80 -2.14 1.07 9.37
CA LEU A 80 -2.10 2.50 9.62
C LEU A 80 -0.79 3.17 9.15
N SER A 81 0.18 2.39 8.65
CA SER A 81 1.47 2.91 8.17
C SER A 81 1.43 3.57 6.78
N GLY A 82 0.27 3.59 6.12
CA GLY A 82 0.13 4.20 4.80
C GLY A 82 -1.28 4.71 4.52
N TYR A 83 -1.35 5.79 3.74
CA TYR A 83 -2.60 6.36 3.25
C TYR A 83 -2.61 6.30 1.72
N ASP A 84 -3.69 5.80 1.13
CA ASP A 84 -3.88 5.85 -0.31
C ASP A 84 -4.37 7.23 -0.74
N THR A 85 -3.42 8.09 -1.10
CA THR A 85 -3.70 9.42 -1.64
C THR A 85 -3.87 9.44 -3.16
N GLY A 86 -3.96 8.27 -3.80
CA GLY A 86 -4.19 8.15 -5.25
C GLY A 86 -5.64 8.40 -5.68
N THR A 87 -6.57 8.47 -4.73
CA THR A 87 -7.98 8.80 -4.97
C THR A 87 -8.35 10.16 -4.37
N PRO A 88 -9.30 10.92 -4.95
CA PRO A 88 -9.73 12.20 -4.38
C PRO A 88 -10.23 12.10 -2.94
N SER A 89 -11.04 11.09 -2.62
CA SER A 89 -11.56 10.87 -1.26
C SER A 89 -10.44 10.52 -0.28
N GLY A 90 -9.53 9.62 -0.66
CA GLY A 90 -8.37 9.27 0.16
C GLY A 90 -7.44 10.46 0.39
N TRP A 91 -7.17 11.27 -0.64
CA TRP A 91 -6.37 12.49 -0.53
C TRP A 91 -6.99 13.51 0.43
N ILE A 92 -8.29 13.82 0.31
CA ILE A 92 -8.98 14.77 1.21
C ILE A 92 -8.97 14.26 2.64
N ALA A 93 -9.37 12.99 2.86
CA ALA A 93 -9.43 12.41 4.19
C ALA A 93 -8.05 12.37 4.86
N THR A 94 -7.00 12.05 4.10
CA THR A 94 -5.62 12.04 4.61
C THR A 94 -5.18 13.45 5.03
N ASN A 95 -5.41 14.47 4.20
CA ASN A 95 -5.04 15.84 4.55
C ASN A 95 -5.81 16.33 5.79
N ALA A 96 -7.12 16.08 5.87
CA ALA A 96 -7.93 16.43 7.03
C ALA A 96 -7.42 15.75 8.30
N LEU A 97 -7.13 14.44 8.24
CA LEU A 97 -6.57 13.69 9.36
C LEU A 97 -5.20 14.24 9.81
N MET A 98 -4.31 14.52 8.87
CA MET A 98 -2.98 15.07 9.15
C MET A 98 -3.08 16.46 9.78
N ALA A 99 -3.93 17.34 9.23
CA ALA A 99 -4.15 18.68 9.78
C ALA A 99 -4.75 18.64 11.19
N ALA A 100 -5.76 17.78 11.41
CA ALA A 100 -6.40 17.60 12.71
C ALA A 100 -5.46 17.04 13.78
N SER A 101 -4.45 16.26 13.39
CA SER A 101 -3.53 15.57 14.32
C SER A 101 -2.22 16.31 14.55
N ASP A 102 -1.86 17.29 13.70
CA ASP A 102 -0.62 18.05 13.81
C ASP A 102 -0.80 19.27 14.73
N PRO A 103 -0.03 19.41 15.83
CA PRO A 103 -0.14 20.55 16.74
C PRO A 103 0.03 21.93 16.08
N ARG A 104 0.67 22.00 14.92
CA ARG A 104 0.87 23.25 14.17
C ARG A 104 -0.38 23.71 13.43
N PHE A 105 -1.24 22.77 13.03
CA PHE A 105 -2.37 23.05 12.13
C PHE A 105 -3.73 22.76 12.76
N ALA A 106 -3.80 21.91 13.78
CA ALA A 106 -5.05 21.42 14.34
C ALA A 106 -5.99 22.54 14.79
N GLY A 107 -5.46 23.60 15.43
CA GLY A 107 -6.27 24.73 15.88
C GLY A 107 -6.94 25.49 14.74
N GLU A 108 -6.16 25.91 13.75
CA GLU A 108 -6.69 26.64 12.58
C GLU A 108 -7.58 25.76 11.72
N PHE A 109 -7.25 24.46 11.60
CA PHE A 109 -8.06 23.49 10.88
C PHE A 109 -9.46 23.35 11.48
N TRP A 110 -9.56 23.13 12.80
CA TRP A 110 -10.86 22.96 13.46
C TRP A 110 -11.66 24.27 13.49
N ALA A 111 -11.00 25.43 13.67
CA ALA A 111 -11.66 26.73 13.55
C ALA A 111 -12.30 26.93 12.16
N ALA A 112 -11.57 26.59 11.08
CA ALA A 112 -12.11 26.67 9.73
C ALA A 112 -13.27 25.69 9.48
N VAL A 113 -13.20 24.47 10.04
CA VAL A 113 -14.30 23.50 9.97
C VAL A 113 -15.56 24.04 10.66
N ASP A 114 -15.41 24.65 11.84
CA ASP A 114 -16.53 25.23 12.59
C ASP A 114 -17.15 26.43 11.85
N GLU A 115 -16.33 27.29 11.23
CA GLU A 115 -16.80 28.38 10.37
C GLU A 115 -17.61 27.90 9.17
N CYS A 116 -17.27 26.71 8.64
CA CYS A 116 -18.01 26.07 7.54
C CYS A 116 -19.26 25.29 8.00
N GLY A 117 -19.60 25.30 9.30
CA GLY A 117 -20.78 24.63 9.84
C GLY A 117 -20.53 23.20 10.37
N GLY A 118 -19.28 22.79 10.54
CA GLY A 118 -18.91 21.48 11.10
C GLY A 118 -18.90 20.33 10.08
N LEU A 119 -18.64 19.12 10.56
CA LEU A 119 -18.66 17.88 9.76
C LEU A 119 -19.87 17.02 10.14
N GLU A 120 -20.69 16.67 9.15
CA GLU A 120 -21.81 15.73 9.28
C GLU A 120 -21.51 14.41 8.54
N ARG A 121 -22.12 13.30 8.98
CA ARG A 121 -21.91 11.96 8.42
C ARG A 121 -23.14 11.46 7.66
#